data_AF-A0A1V4J5F4-F1
#
_entry.id   AF-A0A1V4J5F4-F1
#
_cell.length_a   1.000
_cell.length_b   1.000
_cell.length_c   1.000
_cell.angle_alpha   90.00
_cell.angle_beta   90.00
_cell.angle_gamma   90.00
#
_symmetry.space_group_name_H-M   'P 1'
#
loop_
_entity.id
_entity.type
_entity.pdbx_description
1 polymer ?
#
loop_
_entity_poly.entity_id
_entity_poly.type
_entity_poly.pdbx_seq_one_letter_code
_entity_poly.pdbx_strand_id
1 'polypeptide(L)'
;MAQILSMHRVDPIHVAQILSMHRVDPIHVAQILSMHRVDPTHVAQILSMHSMDPVHVAQILSMHSMDPVHVAQILSMHSMDPIHVAQILSMHSMDPVHVAQILSMHSIDPAHVALILPMWR
;
A
#
# COMPACT_ATOMS: atom_id res chain seq x y z
N MET A 1 7.14 -1.93 22.40
CA MET A 1 6.93 -2.14 20.96
C MET A 1 6.94 -3.64 20.70
N ALA A 2 5.94 -4.16 20.00
CA ALA A 2 5.83 -5.59 19.72
C ALA A 2 6.39 -5.93 18.32
N GLN A 3 7.12 -7.03 18.23
CA GLN A 3 7.43 -7.73 16.98
C GLN A 3 6.53 -8.95 16.89
N ILE A 4 5.86 -9.14 15.76
CA ILE A 4 5.00 -10.30 15.57
C ILE A 4 5.63 -11.25 14.54
N LEU A 5 6.04 -12.43 15.04
CA LEU A 5 6.73 -13.46 14.27
C LEU A 5 5.75 -14.42 13.57
N SER A 6 4.69 -14.85 14.27
CA SER A 6 3.58 -15.65 13.73
C SER A 6 2.51 -15.78 14.81
N MET A 7 1.29 -15.29 14.57
CA MET A 7 0.17 -15.37 15.53
C MET A 7 -1.18 -15.41 14.82
N HIS A 8 -2.20 -15.98 15.48
CA HIS A 8 -3.52 -16.18 14.88
C HIS A 8 -4.46 -14.96 15.01
N ARG A 9 -4.47 -14.26 16.16
CA ARG A 9 -5.28 -13.03 16.39
C ARG A 9 -4.76 -12.20 17.57
N VAL A 10 -4.61 -10.90 17.38
CA VAL A 10 -4.35 -9.88 18.41
C VAL A 10 -4.63 -8.50 17.83
N ASP A 11 -5.13 -7.56 18.66
CA ASP A 11 -5.44 -6.17 18.25
C ASP A 11 -4.55 -5.15 18.99
N PRO A 12 -3.22 -5.14 18.74
CA PRO A 12 -2.32 -4.23 19.42
C PRO A 12 -2.45 -2.81 18.86
N ILE A 13 -2.36 -1.80 19.72
CA ILE A 13 -2.40 -0.39 19.31
C ILE A 13 -1.20 -0.04 18.41
N HIS A 14 0.00 -0.56 18.73
CA HIS A 14 1.23 -0.26 17.99
C HIS A 14 2.07 -1.51 17.75
N VAL A 15 2.41 -1.77 16.48
CA VAL A 15 3.31 -2.84 16.06
C VAL A 15 4.51 -2.24 15.33
N ALA A 16 5.71 -2.62 15.76
CA ALA A 16 6.91 -2.17 15.08
C ALA A 16 7.11 -2.94 13.77
N GLN A 17 7.01 -4.27 13.82
CA GLN A 17 7.30 -5.12 12.67
C GLN A 17 6.38 -6.34 12.64
N ILE A 18 5.94 -6.67 11.44
CA ILE A 18 5.21 -7.91 11.16
C ILE A 18 5.94 -8.69 10.06
N LEU A 19 6.28 -9.95 10.37
CA LEU A 19 7.03 -10.84 9.47
C LEU A 19 6.14 -11.73 8.58
N SER A 20 5.17 -12.43 9.18
CA SER A 20 4.20 -13.28 8.47
C SER A 20 3.01 -13.62 9.37
N MET A 21 1.78 -13.33 8.94
CA MET A 21 0.55 -13.74 9.64
C MET A 21 -0.68 -13.80 8.73
N HIS A 22 -1.76 -14.35 9.31
CA HIS A 22 -3.03 -14.57 8.66
C HIS A 22 -4.08 -13.47 8.92
N ARG A 23 -4.20 -12.91 10.15
CA ARG A 23 -5.14 -11.81 10.51
C ARG A 23 -4.75 -11.07 11.81
N VAL A 24 -4.59 -9.75 11.77
CA VAL A 24 -4.40 -8.81 12.92
C VAL A 24 -4.87 -7.43 12.48
N ASP A 25 -5.54 -6.67 13.38
CA ASP A 25 -6.11 -5.34 13.07
C ASP A 25 -5.53 -4.24 14.00
N PRO A 26 -4.25 -3.89 13.83
CA PRO A 26 -3.59 -2.91 14.68
C PRO A 26 -3.86 -1.48 14.22
N ILE A 27 -3.83 -0.50 15.12
CA ILE A 27 -4.03 0.91 14.71
C ILE A 27 -2.82 1.42 13.92
N HIS A 28 -1.60 1.11 14.38
CA HIS A 28 -0.36 1.55 13.73
C HIS A 28 0.62 0.41 13.51
N VAL A 29 1.15 0.31 12.29
CA VAL A 29 2.23 -0.59 11.92
C VAL A 29 3.36 0.19 11.28
N ALA A 30 4.59 0.06 11.80
CA ALA A 30 5.72 0.70 11.15
C ALA A 30 6.16 -0.08 9.89
N GLN A 31 6.28 -1.41 9.97
CA GLN A 31 6.78 -2.21 8.84
C GLN A 31 6.06 -3.56 8.68
N ILE A 32 5.75 -3.89 7.43
CA ILE A 32 5.20 -5.18 7.00
C ILE A 32 6.11 -5.82 5.95
N LEU A 33 6.54 -7.06 6.19
CA LEU A 33 7.46 -7.81 5.31
C LEU A 33 6.75 -8.68 4.26
N SER A 34 5.86 -9.58 4.69
CA SER A 34 5.12 -10.49 3.80
C SER A 34 3.85 -11.02 4.49
N MET A 35 2.66 -10.80 3.93
CA MET A 35 1.41 -11.22 4.58
C MET A 35 0.28 -11.52 3.59
N HIS A 36 -0.74 -12.20 4.12
CA HIS A 36 -1.94 -12.57 3.36
C HIS A 36 -3.12 -11.60 3.55
N ARG A 37 -3.44 -11.16 4.79
CA ARG A 37 -4.51 -10.16 5.12
C ARG A 37 -4.31 -9.48 6.48
N VAL A 38 -4.35 -8.14 6.54
CA VAL A 38 -4.31 -7.27 7.75
C VAL A 38 -4.96 -5.93 7.35
N ASP A 39 -5.81 -5.36 8.20
CA ASP A 39 -6.49 -4.07 7.95
C ASP A 39 -6.12 -3.01 9.01
N PRO A 40 -4.87 -2.51 9.00
CA PRO A 40 -4.44 -1.51 9.96
C PRO A 40 -4.90 -0.10 9.57
N THR A 41 -5.10 0.79 10.54
CA THR A 41 -5.44 2.19 10.20
C THR A 41 -4.27 2.90 9.51
N HIS A 42 -3.04 2.71 9.99
CA HIS A 42 -1.85 3.36 9.45
C HIS A 42 -0.70 2.38 9.26
N VAL A 43 -0.07 2.43 8.08
CA VAL A 43 1.17 1.70 7.78
C VAL A 43 2.23 2.65 7.25
N ALA A 44 3.41 2.63 7.86
CA ALA A 44 4.52 3.42 7.32
C ALA A 44 5.14 2.74 6.08
N GLN A 45 5.45 1.44 6.14
CA GLN A 45 6.13 0.75 5.04
C GLN A 45 5.64 -0.68 4.80
N ILE A 46 5.53 -1.02 3.52
CA ILE A 46 5.18 -2.36 3.04
C ILE A 46 6.19 -2.82 1.99
N LEU A 47 6.79 -3.98 2.23
CA LEU A 47 7.79 -4.59 1.33
C LEU A 47 7.16 -5.44 0.23
N SER A 48 6.37 -6.45 0.59
CA SER A 48 5.71 -7.36 -0.35
C SER A 48 4.40 -7.87 0.23
N MET A 49 3.29 -7.73 -0.51
CA MET A 49 1.97 -8.09 0.00
C MET A 49 1.03 -8.58 -1.10
N HIS A 50 0.15 -9.52 -0.74
CA HIS A 50 -0.90 -9.99 -1.65
C HIS A 50 -2.17 -9.14 -1.58
N SER A 51 -2.67 -8.82 -0.38
CA SER A 51 -3.92 -8.08 -0.17
C SER A 51 -3.98 -7.43 1.22
N MET A 52 -4.48 -6.19 1.28
CA MET A 52 -4.78 -5.43 2.50
C MET A 52 -5.65 -4.19 2.21
N ASP A 53 -6.35 -3.70 3.24
CA ASP A 53 -7.20 -2.51 3.18
C ASP A 53 -6.89 -1.56 4.36
N PRO A 54 -5.78 -0.80 4.29
CA PRO A 54 -5.45 0.20 5.30
C PRO A 54 -6.04 1.58 4.95
N VAL A 55 -6.29 2.41 5.96
CA VAL A 55 -6.72 3.80 5.68
C VAL A 55 -5.56 4.62 5.08
N HIS A 56 -4.36 4.51 5.65
CA HIS A 56 -3.19 5.28 5.21
C HIS A 56 -1.95 4.41 5.03
N VAL A 57 -1.25 4.60 3.91
CA VAL A 57 0.08 4.02 3.66
C VAL A 57 1.06 5.08 3.22
N ALA A 58 2.22 5.16 3.87
CA ALA A 58 3.26 6.07 3.40
C ALA A 58 4.03 5.47 2.20
N GLN A 59 4.49 4.22 2.27
CA GLN A 59 5.33 3.64 1.21
C GLN A 59 5.03 2.18 0.90
N ILE A 60 5.03 1.86 -0.38
CA ILE A 60 4.85 0.51 -0.92
C ILE A 60 5.95 0.18 -1.93
N LEU A 61 6.67 -0.91 -1.68
CA LEU A 61 7.71 -1.40 -2.58
C LEU A 61 7.14 -2.31 -3.67
N SER A 62 6.42 -3.36 -3.29
CA SER A 62 5.80 -4.31 -4.21
C SER A 62 4.48 -4.81 -3.65
N MET A 63 3.43 -4.81 -4.47
CA MET A 63 2.13 -5.31 -4.04
C MET A 63 1.28 -5.81 -5.21
N HIS A 64 0.49 -6.85 -4.95
CA HIS A 64 -0.44 -7.38 -5.94
C HIS A 64 -1.78 -6.62 -5.98
N SER A 65 -2.42 -6.42 -4.83
CA SER A 65 -3.72 -5.74 -4.72
C SER A 65 -3.90 -5.04 -3.38
N MET A 66 -4.50 -3.85 -3.39
CA MET A 66 -5.00 -3.16 -2.20
C MET A 66 -6.05 -2.10 -2.54
N ASP A 67 -6.78 -1.67 -1.53
CA ASP A 67 -7.78 -0.59 -1.58
C ASP A 67 -7.60 0.35 -0.38
N PRO A 68 -6.61 1.27 -0.39
CA PRO A 68 -6.42 2.22 0.70
C PRO A 68 -7.05 3.59 0.39
N VAL A 69 -7.39 4.33 1.43
CA VAL A 69 -7.87 5.71 1.24
C VAL A 69 -6.74 6.62 0.72
N HIS A 70 -5.55 6.53 1.31
CA HIS A 70 -4.42 7.40 0.95
C HIS A 70 -3.10 6.64 0.83
N VAL A 71 -2.36 6.89 -0.26
CA VAL A 71 -0.98 6.43 -0.44
C VAL A 71 -0.05 7.55 -0.86
N ALA A 72 1.07 7.70 -0.15
CA ALA A 72 2.06 8.70 -0.55
C ALA A 72 2.94 8.19 -1.71
N GLN A 73 3.51 6.98 -1.62
CA GLN A 73 4.46 6.50 -2.62
C GLN A 73 4.30 5.02 -2.95
N ILE A 74 4.36 4.70 -4.26
CA ILE A 74 4.33 3.35 -4.79
C ILE A 74 5.48 3.14 -5.77
N LEU A 75 6.31 2.12 -5.52
CA LEU A 75 7.36 1.72 -6.46
C LEU A 75 6.82 0.80 -7.56
N SER A 76 6.17 -0.31 -7.18
CA SER A 76 5.65 -1.31 -8.10
C SER A 76 4.33 -1.88 -7.59
N MET A 77 3.30 -1.89 -8.44
CA MET A 77 2.01 -2.48 -8.08
C MET A 77 1.29 -3.07 -9.29
N HIS A 78 0.53 -4.14 -9.06
CA HIS A 78 -0.27 -4.77 -10.12
C HIS A 78 -1.68 -4.16 -10.22
N SER A 79 -2.41 -4.04 -9.10
CA SER A 79 -3.78 -3.51 -9.09
C SER A 79 -4.05 -2.70 -7.82
N MET A 80 -4.78 -1.59 -7.96
CA MET A 80 -5.13 -0.71 -6.86
C MET A 80 -6.38 0.12 -7.13
N ASP A 81 -7.14 0.44 -6.09
CA ASP A 81 -8.27 1.38 -6.14
C ASP A 81 -8.22 2.35 -4.95
N PRO A 82 -7.36 3.38 -4.96
CA PRO A 82 -7.28 4.33 -3.85
C PRO A 82 -8.03 5.64 -4.10
N ILE A 83 -8.44 6.32 -3.04
CA ILE A 83 -8.98 7.69 -3.21
C ILE A 83 -7.86 8.66 -3.64
N HIS A 84 -6.69 8.62 -3.00
CA HIS A 84 -5.60 9.55 -3.30
C HIS A 84 -4.23 8.85 -3.37
N VAL A 85 -3.47 9.15 -4.43
CA VAL A 85 -2.06 8.76 -4.57
C VAL A 85 -1.19 9.97 -4.90
N ALA A 86 -0.11 10.18 -4.15
CA ALA A 86 0.83 11.25 -4.48
C ALA A 86 1.81 10.85 -5.60
N GLN A 87 2.48 9.70 -5.49
CA GLN A 87 3.53 9.32 -6.46
C GLN A 87 3.53 7.83 -6.80
N ILE A 88 3.65 7.52 -8.10
CA ILE A 88 3.77 6.16 -8.64
C ILE A 88 4.95 6.07 -9.60
N LEU A 89 5.83 5.09 -9.37
CA LEU A 89 6.89 4.76 -10.32
C LEU A 89 6.42 3.79 -11.40
N SER A 90 5.88 2.63 -11.03
CA SER A 90 5.44 1.58 -11.94
C SER A 90 4.11 0.97 -11.50
N MET A 91 3.13 0.93 -12.40
CA MET A 91 1.85 0.25 -12.11
C MET A 91 1.21 -0.42 -13.34
N HIS A 92 0.61 -1.59 -13.15
CA HIS A 92 -0.11 -2.28 -14.22
C HIS A 92 -1.55 -1.74 -14.39
N SER A 93 -2.34 -1.66 -13.32
CA SER A 93 -3.72 -1.17 -13.37
C SER A 93 -4.10 -0.40 -12.11
N MET A 94 -4.85 0.69 -12.25
CA MET A 94 -5.52 1.35 -11.12
C MET A 94 -6.68 2.24 -11.53
N ASP A 95 -7.56 2.49 -10.56
CA ASP A 95 -8.75 3.34 -10.69
C ASP A 95 -8.83 4.28 -9.47
N PRO A 96 -8.03 5.36 -9.40
CA PRO A 96 -8.06 6.26 -8.26
C PRO A 96 -8.98 7.47 -8.47
N VAL A 97 -9.39 8.12 -7.40
CA VAL A 97 -10.03 9.45 -7.55
C VAL A 97 -8.99 10.51 -7.94
N HIS A 98 -7.83 10.54 -7.28
CA HIS A 98 -6.79 11.55 -7.55
C HIS A 98 -5.37 10.98 -7.57
N VAL A 99 -4.58 11.42 -8.55
CA VAL A 99 -3.14 11.13 -8.62
C VAL A 99 -2.34 12.40 -8.87
N ALA A 100 -1.31 12.65 -8.08
CA ALA A 100 -0.44 13.79 -8.35
C ALA A 100 0.62 13.47 -9.43
N GLN A 101 1.35 12.35 -9.34
CA GLN A 101 2.46 12.04 -10.26
C GLN A 101 2.56 10.56 -10.63
N ILE A 102 2.78 10.29 -11.92
CA ILE A 102 2.99 8.95 -12.48
C ILE A 102 4.22 8.95 -13.40
N LEU A 103 5.12 7.96 -13.27
CA LEU A 103 6.26 7.76 -14.18
C LEU A 103 6.04 6.67 -15.25
N SER A 104 5.40 5.55 -14.91
CA SER A 104 5.21 4.45 -15.87
C SER A 104 4.00 3.62 -15.52
N MET A 105 3.06 3.48 -16.46
CA MET A 105 1.87 2.66 -16.26
C MET A 105 1.33 2.01 -17.52
N HIS A 106 0.63 0.88 -17.35
CA HIS A 106 -0.04 0.16 -18.42
C HIS A 106 -1.52 0.56 -18.58
N SER A 107 -2.26 0.74 -17.49
CA SER A 107 -3.68 1.14 -17.53
C SER A 107 -4.06 1.96 -16.30
N ILE A 108 -4.86 3.02 -16.52
CA ILE A 108 -5.37 3.91 -15.47
C ILE A 108 -6.72 4.49 -15.86
N ASP A 109 -7.64 4.57 -14.91
CA ASP A 109 -8.91 5.31 -15.05
C ASP A 109 -9.12 6.26 -13.87
N PRO A 110 -8.44 7.41 -13.83
CA PRO A 110 -8.50 8.31 -12.70
C PRO A 110 -9.54 9.42 -12.92
N ALA A 111 -10.23 9.86 -11.87
CA ALA A 111 -11.05 11.08 -12.01
C ALA A 111 -10.16 12.31 -12.27
N HIS A 112 -8.96 12.37 -11.67
CA HIS A 112 -7.99 13.44 -11.88
C HIS A 112 -6.52 12.97 -11.82
N VAL A 113 -5.70 13.42 -12.77
CA VAL A 113 -4.24 13.27 -12.76
C VAL A 113 -3.58 14.62 -12.97
N ALA A 114 -2.67 15.01 -12.07
CA ALA A 114 -1.96 16.28 -12.22
C ALA A 114 -0.77 16.20 -13.19
N LEU A 115 -0.02 15.09 -13.20
CA LEU A 115 1.17 14.94 -14.03
C LEU A 115 1.46 13.47 -14.40
N ILE A 116 1.72 13.23 -15.69
CA ILE A 116 2.29 11.97 -16.21
C ILE A 116 3.64 12.30 -16.86
N LEU A 117 4.72 11.68 -16.37
CA LEU A 117 6.06 11.81 -16.91
C LEU A 117 6.40 10.54 -17.70
N PRO A 118 6.73 10.61 -19.01
CA PRO A 118 7.19 9.44 -19.74
C PRO A 118 8.56 9.00 -19.23
N MET A 119 8.75 7.68 -19.05
CA MET A 119 9.96 7.10 -18.43
C MET A 119 11.24 7.19 -19.29
N TRP A 120 11.26 7.94 -20.41
CA TRP A 120 12.45 8.06 -21.26
C TRP A 120 12.58 9.47 -21.87
N ARG A 121 13.60 10.21 -21.44
CA ARG A 121 14.34 11.21 -22.24
C ARG A 121 15.83 10.94 -22.09
#